data_AF-A0A0C2VDA1-F1
#
_entry.id   AF-A0A0C2VDA1-F1
#
_cell.length_a   1.000
_cell.length_b   1.000
_cell.length_c   1.000
_cell.angle_alpha   90.00
_cell.angle_beta   90.00
_cell.angle_gamma   90.00
#
_symmetry.space_group_name_H-M   'P 1'
#
loop_
_entity.id
_entity.type
_entity.pdbx_description
1 polymer ?
#
loop_
_entity_poly.entity_id
_entity_poly.type
_entity_poly.pdbx_seq_one_letter_code
_entity_poly.pdbx_strand_id
1 'polypeptide(L)'
;MNTLIIYDNAGYILDIRSGEPSPREPNGVPFLWVEIPQGKQLKIRDGIGVDVSVSPHQAFLEDIPKSDVQILKERQDATEEALLGVLLGGM
;
A
#
# COMPACT_ATOMS: atom_id res chain seq x y z
N MET A 1 -4.37 -11.15 -4.98
CA MET A 1 -3.78 -11.11 -6.35
C MET A 1 -2.29 -11.01 -6.16
N ASN A 2 -1.52 -11.94 -6.74
CA ASN A 2 -0.06 -11.94 -6.57
C ASN A 2 0.58 -10.98 -7.56
N THR A 3 1.47 -10.14 -7.04
CA THR A 3 2.21 -9.13 -7.79
C THR A 3 3.68 -9.55 -7.82
N LEU A 4 4.26 -9.63 -9.02
CA LEU A 4 5.67 -9.86 -9.23
C LEU A 4 6.41 -8.53 -9.17
N ILE A 5 7.34 -8.40 -8.23
CA ILE A 5 8.21 -7.24 -8.09
C ILE A 5 9.60 -7.62 -8.55
N ILE A 6 10.15 -6.88 -9.50
CA ILE A 6 11.53 -7.00 -9.98
C ILE A 6 12.31 -5.84 -9.39
N TYR A 7 13.45 -6.13 -8.78
CA TYR A 7 14.25 -5.13 -8.07
C TYR A 7 15.75 -5.38 -8.25
N ASP A 8 16.58 -4.40 -7.89
CA ASP A 8 18.03 -4.52 -7.89
C ASP A 8 18.59 -4.97 -6.53
N ASN A 9 19.92 -5.13 -6.42
CA ASN A 9 20.56 -5.57 -5.18
C ASN A 9 20.50 -4.55 -4.03
N ALA A 10 20.07 -3.32 -4.29
CA ALA A 10 19.88 -2.29 -3.28
C ALA A 10 18.39 -2.14 -2.88
N GLY A 11 17.49 -2.91 -3.49
CA GLY A 11 16.05 -2.90 -3.20
C GLY A 11 15.25 -1.87 -4.00
N TYR A 12 15.85 -1.28 -5.05
CA TYR A 12 15.14 -0.40 -5.97
C TYR A 12 14.20 -1.19 -6.85
N ILE A 13 12.95 -0.75 -6.94
CA ILE A 13 11.97 -1.39 -7.82
C ILE A 13 12.25 -1.00 -9.27
N LEU A 14 12.44 -2.00 -10.11
CA LEU A 14 12.64 -1.85 -11.55
C LEU A 14 11.34 -2.04 -12.32
N ASP A 15 10.49 -2.98 -11.88
CA ASP A 15 9.22 -3.30 -12.53
C ASP A 15 8.24 -3.97 -11.56
N ILE A 16 6.94 -3.76 -11.80
CA ILE A 16 5.84 -4.33 -11.02
C ILE A 16 4.83 -4.93 -12.01
N ARG A 17 4.59 -6.23 -11.92
CA ARG A 17 3.69 -6.94 -12.84
C ARG A 17 2.63 -7.71 -12.09
N SER A 18 1.40 -7.66 -12.59
CA SER A 18 0.26 -8.43 -12.09
C SER A 18 -0.76 -8.60 -13.21
N GLY A 19 -1.62 -9.60 -13.11
CA GLY A 19 -2.74 -9.81 -14.04
C GLY A 19 -2.62 -11.12 -14.83
N GLU A 20 -3.43 -11.20 -15.90
CA GLU A 20 -3.54 -12.39 -16.75
C GLU A 20 -3.05 -12.12 -18.18
N PRO A 21 -2.24 -13.00 -18.79
CA PRO A 21 -1.67 -14.20 -18.18
C PRO A 21 -0.68 -13.85 -17.06
N SER A 22 -0.55 -14.75 -16.07
CA SER A 22 0.38 -14.56 -14.94
C SER A 22 1.77 -14.13 -15.43
N PRO A 23 2.37 -13.09 -14.82
CA PRO A 23 3.72 -12.66 -15.16
C PRO A 23 4.72 -13.81 -15.08
N ARG A 24 5.58 -13.92 -16.08
CA ARG A 24 6.69 -14.88 -16.09
C ARG A 24 7.81 -14.39 -15.18
N GLU A 25 8.36 -15.30 -14.39
CA GLU A 25 9.55 -15.04 -13.57
C GLU A 25 10.77 -14.72 -14.44
N PRO A 26 11.48 -13.63 -14.14
CA PRO A 26 12.65 -13.24 -14.91
C PRO A 26 13.85 -14.14 -14.56
N ASN A 27 14.80 -14.27 -15.49
CA ASN A 27 16.05 -14.98 -15.28
C ASN A 27 17.20 -13.97 -15.16
N GLY A 28 18.04 -14.12 -14.13
CA GLY A 28 19.24 -13.31 -13.93
C GLY A 28 19.03 -11.96 -13.23
N VAL A 29 17.81 -11.66 -12.74
CA VAL A 29 17.54 -10.47 -11.91
C VAL A 29 16.75 -10.86 -10.65
N PRO A 30 16.97 -10.18 -9.50
CA PRO A 30 16.18 -10.40 -8.30
C PRO A 30 14.69 -10.11 -8.52
N PHE A 31 13.85 -11.00 -8.00
CA PHE A 31 12.40 -10.82 -8.00
C PHE A 31 11.80 -11.41 -6.72
N LEU A 32 10.58 -11.01 -6.39
CA LEU A 32 9.79 -11.63 -5.34
C LEU A 32 8.30 -11.47 -5.65
N TRP A 33 7.52 -12.46 -5.24
CA TRP A 33 6.06 -12.41 -5.31
C TRP A 33 5.51 -11.83 -4.02
N VAL A 34 4.62 -10.84 -4.13
CA VAL A 34 3.93 -10.20 -3.00
C VAL A 34 2.44 -10.35 -3.17
N GLU A 35 1.77 -10.75 -2.11
CA GLU A 35 0.35 -10.49 -1.96
C GLU A 35 0.17 -9.13 -1.27
N ILE A 36 -0.42 -8.17 -1.98
CA ILE A 36 -0.73 -6.86 -1.42
C ILE A 36 -2.15 -6.91 -0.85
N PRO A 37 -2.34 -6.80 0.48
CA PRO A 37 -3.66 -6.81 1.09
C PRO A 37 -4.51 -5.63 0.62
N GLN A 38 -5.84 -5.78 0.68
CA GLN A 38 -6.75 -4.68 0.39
C GLN A 38 -6.47 -3.48 1.31
N GLY A 39 -6.46 -2.27 0.75
CA GLY A 39 -6.17 -1.04 1.49
C GLY A 39 -4.68 -0.76 1.71
N LYS A 40 -3.79 -1.67 1.27
CA LYS A 40 -2.34 -1.46 1.25
C LYS A 40 -1.85 -1.16 -0.16
N GLN A 41 -0.72 -0.47 -0.25
CA GLN A 41 0.05 -0.29 -1.47
C GLN A 41 1.54 -0.52 -1.21
N LEU A 42 2.32 -0.67 -2.27
CA LEU A 42 3.77 -0.70 -2.16
C LEU A 42 4.27 0.66 -1.69
N LYS A 43 5.08 0.65 -0.63
CA LYS A 43 5.76 1.82 -0.14
C LYS A 43 7.05 1.99 -0.92
N ILE A 44 7.10 3.04 -1.74
CA ILE A 44 8.30 3.42 -2.48
C ILE A 44 8.87 4.68 -1.84
N ARG A 45 10.06 4.56 -1.26
CA ARG A 45 10.78 5.71 -0.68
C ARG A 45 12.13 5.85 -1.37
N ASP A 46 12.33 6.98 -2.03
CA ASP A 46 13.57 7.28 -2.77
C ASP A 46 13.94 6.18 -3.78
N GLY A 47 12.93 5.50 -4.35
CA GLY A 47 13.07 4.38 -5.29
C GLY A 47 13.18 2.99 -4.64
N ILE A 48 13.43 2.91 -3.34
CA ILE A 48 13.53 1.65 -2.59
C ILE A 48 12.15 1.19 -2.14
N GLY A 49 11.81 -0.05 -2.49
CA GLY A 49 10.53 -0.68 -2.10
C GLY A 49 10.67 -2.11 -1.61
N VAL A 50 11.90 -2.65 -1.58
CA VAL A 50 12.21 -4.00 -1.09
C VAL A 50 13.31 -3.93 -0.03
N ASP A 51 13.07 -4.58 1.10
CA ASP A 51 14.06 -4.87 2.12
C ASP A 51 14.95 -6.03 1.68
N VAL A 52 16.15 -5.68 1.22
CA VAL A 52 17.20 -6.64 0.83
C VAL A 52 18.10 -7.05 2.00
N SER A 53 17.89 -6.51 3.20
CA SER A 53 18.69 -6.84 4.39
C SER A 53 18.27 -8.14 5.07
N VAL A 54 17.06 -8.62 4.78
CA VAL A 54 16.45 -9.83 5.35
C VAL A 54 16.36 -10.95 4.33
N SER A 55 16.43 -12.22 4.76
CA SER A 55 16.25 -13.38 3.87
C SER A 55 15.10 -14.27 4.38
N PRO A 56 14.02 -14.46 3.60
CA PRO A 56 13.78 -13.94 2.25
C PRO A 56 13.56 -12.41 2.24
N HIS A 57 13.91 -11.75 1.12
CA HIS A 57 13.65 -10.31 0.92
C HIS A 57 12.15 -10.01 1.03
N GLN A 58 11.79 -8.83 1.52
CA GLN A 58 10.40 -8.45 1.78
C GLN A 58 10.06 -7.09 1.16
N ALA A 59 8.88 -6.96 0.56
CA ALA A 59 8.43 -5.66 0.07
C ALA A 59 7.92 -4.78 1.22
N PHE A 60 8.21 -3.48 1.14
CA PHE A 60 7.62 -2.51 2.04
C PHE A 60 6.19 -2.21 1.61
N LEU A 61 5.24 -2.32 2.54
CA LEU A 61 3.84 -1.98 2.32
C LEU A 61 3.44 -0.83 3.23
N GLU A 62 2.57 0.04 2.73
CA GLU A 62 1.94 1.12 3.50
C GLU A 62 0.44 1.18 3.23
N ASP A 63 -0.27 1.89 4.09
CA ASP A 63 -1.70 2.13 3.90
C ASP A 63 -1.92 3.10 2.73
N ILE A 64 -2.90 2.80 1.89
CA ILE A 64 -3.34 3.70 0.83
C ILE A 64 -3.82 5.00 1.49
N PRO A 65 -3.28 6.17 1.10
CA PRO A 65 -3.74 7.43 1.66
C PRO A 65 -5.22 7.63 1.33
N LYS A 66 -5.99 8.07 2.32
CA LYS A 66 -7.39 8.43 2.10
C LYS A 66 -7.47 9.54 1.06
N SER A 67 -8.50 9.48 0.21
CA SER A 67 -8.75 10.58 -0.72
C SER A 67 -9.26 11.81 0.03
N ASP A 68 -9.07 13.01 -0.55
CA ASP A 68 -9.60 14.25 0.04
C ASP A 68 -11.11 14.15 0.29
N VAL A 69 -11.86 13.49 -0.61
CA VAL A 69 -13.30 13.28 -0.45
C VAL A 69 -13.61 12.39 0.76
N GLN A 70 -12.85 11.32 0.99
CA GLN A 70 -13.00 10.47 2.17
C GLN A 70 -12.68 11.25 3.45
N ILE A 71 -11.59 12.02 3.44
CA ILE A 71 -11.18 12.86 4.58
C ILE A 71 -12.27 13.89 4.90
N LEU A 72 -12.83 14.54 3.87
CA LEU A 72 -13.90 15.53 4.04
C LEU A 72 -15.18 14.91 4.59
N LYS A 73 -15.56 13.74 4.09
CA LYS A 73 -16.75 13.02 4.57
C LYS A 73 -16.60 12.62 6.04
N GLU A 74 -15.47 12.03 6.43
CA GLU A 74 -15.21 11.67 7.83
C GLU A 74 -15.23 12.89 8.76
N ARG A 75 -14.75 14.05 8.29
CA ARG A 75 -14.86 15.30 9.06
C ARG A 75 -16.30 15.79 9.19
N GLN A 76 -17.12 15.68 8.14
CA GLN A 76 -18.54 16.01 8.20
C GLN A 76 -19.27 15.10 9.18
N ASP A 77 -19.10 13.77 9.02
CA ASP A 77 -19.72 12.76 9.89
C ASP A 77 -19.35 13.01 11.37
N ALA A 78 -18.06 13.25 11.67
CA ALA A 78 -17.60 13.56 13.03
C ALA A 78 -18.19 14.88 13.58
N THR A 79 -18.42 15.86 12.71
CA THR A 79 -19.02 17.15 13.11
C THR A 79 -20.52 16.99 13.39
N GLU A 80 -21.23 16.21 12.59
CA GLU A 80 -22.65 15.90 12.78
C GLU A 80 -22.89 15.11 14.08
N GLU A 81 -22.05 14.12 14.35
CA GLU A 81 -22.08 13.36 15.61
C GLU A 81 -21.83 14.26 16.83
N ALA A 82 -20.83 15.14 16.76
CA ALA A 82 -20.54 16.08 17.83
C ALA A 82 -21.72 17.05 18.06
N LEU A 83 -22.34 17.56 16.99
CA LEU A 83 -23.50 18.44 17.08
C LEU A 83 -24.71 17.73 17.70
N LEU A 84 -25.00 16.50 17.27
CA LEU A 84 -26.05 15.67 17.87
C LEU A 84 -25.79 15.42 19.35
N GLY A 85 -24.55 15.12 19.74
CA GLY A 85 -24.16 14.95 21.14
C GLY A 85 -24.39 16.20 21.98
N VAL A 86 -24.09 17.40 21.46
CA VAL A 86 -24.37 18.67 22.14
C VAL A 86 -25.89 18.92 22.25
N LEU A 87 -26.66 18.63 21.21
CA LEU A 87 -28.11 18.84 21.19
C LEU A 87 -28.86 17.85 22.10
N LEU A 88 -28.37 16.61 22.22
CA LEU A 88 -28.99 15.55 23.03
C LEU A 88 -28.47 15.52 24.47
N GLY A 89 -27.24 15.98 24.71
CA GLY A 89 -26.59 16.02 26.03
C GLY A 89 -26.66 17.39 26.73
N GLY A 90 -27.32 18.38 26.13
CA GLY A 90 -27.46 19.74 26.65
C GLY A 90 -28.62 19.96 27.64
N MET A 91 -29.10 18.91 28.33
CA MET A 91 -30.03 19.01 29.47
C MET A 91 -29.36 18.51 30.75
#